data_AF-A0A2K3N4G8-F1
#
_entry.id   AF-A0A2K3N4G8-F1
#
_cell.length_a   1.000
_cell.length_b   1.000
_cell.length_c   1.000
_cell.angle_alpha   90.00
_cell.angle_beta   90.00
_cell.angle_gamma   90.00
#
_symmetry.space_group_name_H-M   'P 1'
#
loop_
_entity.id
_entity.type
_entity.pdbx_description
1 polymer ?
#
loop_
_entity_poly.entity_id
_entity_poly.type
_entity_poly.pdbx_seq_one_letter_code
_entity_poly.pdbx_strand_id
1 'polypeptide(L)'
;VKKIHQEKKLDLLVDKDLKNNYDKIELEEIVQVALLCTQYLPGHRPKMSEVVRMLEGDGLAEKWEASQRVDNSTKCKPHELSSSDRYSDLTDDSSLLIQAMELSGPR
;
A
#
# COMPACT_ATOMS: atom_id res chain seq x y z
N VAL A 1 -7.00 0.19 9.44
CA VAL A 1 -7.85 0.30 8.23
C VAL A 1 -8.16 -1.07 7.60
N LYS A 2 -7.17 -1.84 7.10
CA LYS A 2 -7.40 -3.14 6.42
C LYS A 2 -8.28 -4.13 7.21
N LYS A 3 -8.02 -4.30 8.50
CA LYS A 3 -8.85 -5.13 9.40
C LYS A 3 -10.31 -4.65 9.48
N ILE A 4 -10.50 -3.33 9.65
CA ILE A 4 -11.84 -2.73 9.76
C ILE A 4 -12.64 -2.89 8.45
N HIS A 5 -11.97 -2.72 7.30
CA HIS A 5 -12.56 -2.99 5.98
C HIS A 5 -12.97 -4.46 5.82
N GLN A 6 -12.10 -5.42 6.19
CA GLN A 6 -12.42 -6.85 6.08
C GLN A 6 -13.57 -7.28 7.01
N GLU A 7 -13.69 -6.65 8.17
CA GLU A 7 -14.83 -6.84 9.10
C GLU A 7 -16.09 -6.08 8.67
N LYS A 8 -16.06 -5.32 7.55
CA LYS A 8 -17.16 -4.48 7.06
C LYS A 8 -17.65 -3.44 8.09
N LYS A 9 -16.76 -2.90 8.93
CA LYS A 9 -17.07 -1.89 9.95
C LYS A 9 -16.59 -0.49 9.55
N LEU A 10 -16.77 -0.11 8.29
CA LEU A 10 -16.23 1.14 7.74
C LEU A 10 -16.73 2.40 8.44
N ASP A 11 -17.94 2.37 9.01
CA ASP A 11 -18.51 3.49 9.78
C ASP A 11 -17.63 3.92 10.97
N LEU A 12 -16.76 3.04 11.48
CA LEU A 12 -15.81 3.37 12.55
C LEU A 12 -14.64 4.27 12.09
N LEU A 13 -14.43 4.38 10.77
CA LEU A 13 -13.37 5.20 10.17
C LEU A 13 -13.87 6.60 9.81
N VAL A 14 -15.19 6.80 9.75
CA VAL A 14 -15.78 8.06 9.32
C VAL A 14 -15.65 9.10 10.44
N ASP A 15 -15.32 10.32 10.05
CA ASP A 15 -15.32 11.45 10.96
C ASP A 15 -16.74 11.67 11.52
N LYS A 16 -16.83 11.83 12.85
CA LYS A 16 -18.09 12.03 13.56
C LYS A 16 -18.81 13.31 13.12
N ASP A 17 -18.07 14.30 12.64
CA ASP A 17 -18.63 15.58 12.22
C ASP A 17 -19.37 15.48 10.88
N LEU A 18 -19.08 14.47 10.04
CA LEU A 18 -19.87 14.20 8.83
C LEU A 18 -21.29 13.70 9.14
N LYS A 19 -21.53 13.15 10.35
CA LYS A 19 -22.82 12.58 10.76
C LYS A 19 -23.30 11.53 9.75
N ASN A 20 -24.40 11.80 9.03
CA ASN A 20 -24.93 10.93 7.97
C ASN A 20 -24.84 11.59 6.58
N ASN A 21 -23.98 12.61 6.42
CA ASN A 21 -23.82 13.35 5.16
C ASN A 21 -22.69 12.75 4.31
N TYR A 22 -22.70 11.43 4.14
CA TYR A 22 -21.77 10.72 3.28
C TYR A 22 -22.48 9.55 2.61
N ASP A 23 -22.07 9.22 1.40
CA ASP A 23 -22.52 8.02 0.73
C ASP A 23 -21.65 6.82 1.14
N LYS A 24 -22.28 5.67 1.36
CA LYS A 24 -21.58 4.46 1.83
C LYS A 24 -20.72 3.82 0.74
N ILE A 25 -21.12 3.98 -0.53
CA ILE A 25 -20.37 3.51 -1.69
C ILE A 25 -19.11 4.36 -1.85
N GLU A 26 -19.25 5.68 -1.83
CA GLU A 26 -18.10 6.60 -1.88
C GLU A 26 -17.12 6.33 -0.72
N LEU A 27 -17.62 6.07 0.48
CA LEU A 27 -16.79 5.69 1.62
C LEU A 27 -15.98 4.41 1.34
N GLU A 28 -16.62 3.38 0.79
CA GLU A 28 -15.94 2.12 0.47
C GLU A 28 -14.86 2.33 -0.60
N GLU A 29 -15.17 3.06 -1.67
CA GLU A 29 -14.24 3.37 -2.76
C GLU A 29 -13.02 4.15 -2.25
N ILE A 30 -13.24 5.19 -1.43
CA ILE A 30 -12.15 5.97 -0.83
C ILE A 30 -11.28 5.10 0.09
N VAL A 31 -11.87 4.20 0.87
CA VAL A 31 -11.11 3.28 1.70
C VAL A 31 -10.27 2.33 0.85
N GLN A 32 -10.80 1.84 -0.27
CA GLN A 32 -10.04 1.00 -1.21
C GLN A 32 -8.86 1.77 -1.81
N VAL A 33 -9.07 3.00 -2.30
CA VAL A 33 -8.00 3.88 -2.80
C VAL A 33 -6.94 4.12 -1.73
N ALA A 34 -7.34 4.43 -0.49
CA ALA A 34 -6.43 4.65 0.62
C ALA A 34 -5.59 3.39 0.94
N LEU A 35 -6.21 2.21 0.90
CA LEU A 35 -5.54 0.94 1.12
C LEU A 35 -4.53 0.61 0.01
N LEU A 36 -4.83 0.94 -1.25
CA LEU A 36 -3.88 0.84 -2.36
C LEU A 36 -2.68 1.79 -2.17
N CYS A 37 -2.94 3.04 -1.78
CA CYS A 37 -1.89 4.06 -1.60
C CYS A 37 -0.97 3.77 -0.40
N THR A 38 -1.45 3.04 0.60
CA THR A 38 -0.71 2.76 1.85
C THR A 38 -0.13 1.34 1.90
N GLN A 39 -0.03 0.68 0.74
CA GLN A 39 0.64 -0.62 0.64
C GLN A 39 2.09 -0.54 1.15
N TYR A 40 2.52 -1.59 1.85
CA TYR A 40 3.84 -1.65 2.46
C TYR A 40 4.95 -1.45 1.42
N LEU A 41 4.91 -2.23 0.34
CA LEU A 41 5.88 -2.14 -0.75
C LEU A 41 5.60 -0.91 -1.63
N PRO A 42 6.55 0.02 -1.79
CA PRO A 42 6.36 1.22 -2.60
C PRO A 42 6.02 0.92 -4.06
N GLY A 43 6.56 -0.16 -4.62
CA GLY A 43 6.32 -0.56 -6.01
C GLY A 43 4.90 -1.03 -6.32
N HIS A 44 4.07 -1.32 -5.31
CA HIS A 44 2.66 -1.65 -5.52
C HIS A 44 1.73 -0.45 -5.42
N ARG A 45 2.18 0.64 -4.78
CA ARG A 45 1.38 1.86 -4.63
C ARG A 45 1.08 2.46 -6.00
N PRO A 46 -0.16 2.90 -6.25
CA PRO A 46 -0.53 3.55 -7.51
C PRO A 46 0.23 4.87 -7.70
N LYS A 47 0.48 5.24 -8.95
CA LYS A 47 0.94 6.59 -9.29
C LYS A 47 -0.17 7.60 -9.00
N MET A 48 0.17 8.84 -8.65
CA MET A 48 -0.85 9.87 -8.38
C MET A 48 -1.80 10.11 -9.56
N SER A 49 -1.35 9.96 -10.80
CA SER A 49 -2.23 10.02 -11.98
C SER A 49 -3.27 8.91 -12.00
N GLU A 50 -2.91 7.70 -11.54
CA GLU A 50 -3.87 6.60 -11.42
C GLU A 50 -4.83 6.83 -10.27
N VAL A 51 -4.36 7.40 -9.16
CA VAL A 51 -5.22 7.79 -8.03
C VAL A 51 -6.28 8.79 -8.48
N VAL A 52 -5.90 9.83 -9.21
CA VAL A 52 -6.86 10.81 -9.75
C VAL A 52 -7.90 10.12 -10.63
N ARG A 53 -7.46 9.25 -11.56
CA ARG A 53 -8.38 8.52 -12.44
C ARG A 53 -9.36 7.62 -11.67
N MET A 54 -8.90 6.95 -10.62
CA MET A 54 -9.77 6.15 -9.75
C MET A 54 -10.81 7.03 -9.04
N LEU A 55 -10.42 8.22 -8.57
CA LEU A 55 -11.33 9.18 -7.93
C LEU A 55 -12.30 9.84 -8.92
N GLU A 56 -11.95 9.90 -10.20
CA GLU A 56 -12.85 10.31 -11.29
C GLU A 56 -13.83 9.20 -11.71
N GLY A 57 -13.70 8.00 -11.13
CA GLY A 57 -14.61 6.87 -11.34
C GLY A 57 -14.11 5.81 -12.34
N ASP A 58 -12.82 5.82 -12.72
CA ASP A 58 -12.25 4.87 -13.69
C ASP A 58 -11.11 4.02 -13.11
N GLY A 59 -11.21 2.70 -13.28
CA GLY A 59 -10.11 1.76 -13.05
C GLY A 59 -9.88 1.28 -11.62
N LEU A 60 -10.75 1.64 -10.65
CA LEU A 60 -10.58 1.24 -9.25
C LEU A 60 -10.83 -0.26 -9.05
N ALA A 61 -11.91 -0.81 -9.62
CA ALA A 61 -12.31 -2.20 -9.42
C ALA A 61 -11.22 -3.17 -9.89
N GLU A 62 -10.68 -2.96 -11.10
CA GLU A 62 -9.64 -3.82 -11.68
C GLU A 62 -8.34 -3.75 -10.87
N LYS A 63 -7.95 -2.54 -10.44
CA LYS A 63 -6.73 -2.30 -9.64
C LYS A 63 -6.85 -2.95 -8.25
N TRP A 64 -8.03 -2.86 -7.64
CA TRP A 64 -8.35 -3.45 -6.35
C TRP A 64 -8.27 -4.98 -6.39
N GLU A 65 -8.90 -5.60 -7.38
CA GLU A 65 -8.86 -7.05 -7.58
C GLU A 65 -7.43 -7.57 -7.83
N ALA A 66 -6.65 -6.86 -8.65
CA ALA A 66 -5.26 -7.22 -8.92
C ALA A 66 -4.41 -7.21 -7.64
N SER A 67 -4.63 -6.22 -6.78
CA SER A 67 -3.86 -6.06 -5.54
C SER A 67 -4.15 -7.15 -4.50
N GLN A 68 -5.40 -7.65 -4.42
CA GLN A 68 -5.73 -8.76 -3.53
C GLN A 68 -5.07 -10.08 -3.94
N ARG A 69 -4.84 -10.30 -5.24
CA ARG A 69 -4.16 -11.52 -5.71
C ARG A 69 -2.69 -11.56 -5.28
N VAL A 70 -2.04 -10.40 -5.24
CA VAL A 70 -0.65 -10.26 -4.81
C VAL A 70 -0.54 -10.50 -3.29
N ASP A 71 -1.40 -9.86 -2.49
CA ASP A 71 -1.40 -9.97 -1.02
C ASP A 71 -1.58 -11.41 -0.50
N ASN A 72 -2.32 -12.25 -1.23
CA ASN A 72 -2.59 -13.64 -0.82
C ASN A 72 -1.42 -14.60 -1.14
N SER A 73 -0.56 -14.24 -2.10
CA SER A 73 0.65 -15.00 -2.44
C SER A 73 1.84 -14.60 -1.55
N THR A 74 1.89 -13.34 -1.13
CA THR A 74 2.97 -12.77 -0.32
C THR A 74 2.63 -12.81 1.18
N LYS A 75 2.42 -14.02 1.74
CA LYS A 75 2.56 -14.20 3.20
C LYS A 75 4.05 -14.03 3.55
N CYS A 76 4.44 -12.79 3.84
CA CYS A 76 5.71 -12.33 4.41
C CYS A 76 6.91 -13.27 4.19
N LYS A 77 7.59 -13.13 3.04
CA LYS A 77 9.05 -13.15 3.07
C LYS A 77 9.51 -11.70 2.99
N PRO A 78 10.25 -11.18 3.98
CA PRO A 78 10.91 -9.90 3.82
C PRO A 78 12.05 -10.14 2.83
N HIS A 79 11.81 -9.87 1.55
CA HIS A 79 12.88 -9.79 0.56
C HIS A 79 12.92 -8.34 0.07
N GLU A 80 13.85 -7.62 0.68
CA GLU A 80 14.67 -6.55 0.13
C GLU A 80 14.31 -6.07 -1.28
N LEU A 81 14.16 -4.75 -1.36
CA LEU A 81 13.95 -3.91 -2.53
C LEU A 81 14.85 -4.34 -3.69
N SER A 82 14.31 -5.08 -4.66
CA SER A 82 15.00 -5.29 -5.94
C SER A 82 14.74 -4.08 -6.83
N SER A 83 15.72 -3.18 -6.86
CA SER A 83 15.88 -2.17 -7.90
C SER A 83 17.37 -1.96 -8.10
N SER A 84 18.02 -2.86 -8.83
CA SER A 84 19.12 -2.55 -9.77
C SER A 84 19.80 -3.85 -10.22
N ASP A 85 19.53 -4.23 -11.47
CA ASP A 85 20.31 -5.21 -12.24
C ASP A 85 21.79 -4.79 -12.28
N ARG A 86 22.67 -5.26 -11.37
CA ARG A 86 24.13 -5.16 -11.61
C ARG A 86 25.13 -5.97 -10.77
N TYR A 87 24.75 -6.88 -9.87
CA TYR A 87 25.78 -7.63 -9.13
C TYR A 87 25.43 -9.10 -8.95
N SER A 88 25.70 -9.88 -9.99
CA SER A 88 26.00 -11.31 -9.82
C SER A 88 27.44 -11.41 -9.31
N ASP A 89 27.64 -11.88 -8.08
CA ASP A 89 28.57 -12.96 -7.69
C ASP A 89 28.83 -12.96 -6.15
N LEU A 90 28.85 -14.16 -5.55
CA LEU A 90 29.38 -14.55 -4.22
C LEU A 90 28.64 -14.11 -2.93
N THR A 91 27.82 -15.01 -2.38
CA THR A 91 28.06 -15.81 -1.14
C THR A 91 26.77 -16.11 -0.38
N ASP A 92 26.55 -17.41 -0.19
CA ASP A 92 25.66 -18.04 0.79
C ASP A 92 26.23 -17.81 2.20
N ASP A 93 25.67 -16.87 2.98
CA ASP A 93 25.45 -16.99 4.44
C ASP A 93 24.60 -15.81 4.96
N SER A 94 23.75 -16.10 5.93
CA SER A 94 22.77 -15.18 6.50
C SER A 94 23.39 -14.21 7.50
N SER A 95 23.21 -12.89 7.27
CA SER A 95 22.91 -11.89 8.30
C SER A 95 22.63 -10.53 7.67
N LEU A 96 21.35 -10.18 7.50
CA LEU A 96 20.94 -8.83 7.11
C LEU A 96 21.11 -7.89 8.31
N LEU A 97 22.31 -7.36 8.47
CA LEU A 97 22.58 -6.24 9.37
C LEU A 97 22.03 -4.97 8.71
N ILE A 98 20.87 -4.48 9.18
CA ILE A 98 20.39 -3.13 8.83
C ILE A 98 21.34 -2.14 9.52
N GLN A 99 22.42 -1.77 8.85
CA GLN A 99 23.30 -0.70 9.31
C GLN A 99 22.68 0.64 8.92
N ALA A 100 22.38 1.48 9.90
CA ALA A 100 21.86 2.81 9.68
C ALA A 100 22.83 3.63 8.80
N MET A 101 22.30 4.40 7.83
CA MET A 101 23.10 5.37 7.09
C MET A 101 23.43 6.55 8.02
N GLU A 102 24.70 6.77 8.29
CA GLU A 102 25.14 7.98 8.99
C GLU A 102 24.98 9.16 8.03
N LEU A 103 24.02 10.04 8.31
CA LEU A 103 23.94 11.33 7.64
C LEU A 103 25.06 12.20 8.22
N SER A 104 25.98 12.63 7.35
CA SER A 104 27.11 13.53 7.66
C SER A 104 26.73 14.57 8.72
N GLY A 105 27.51 14.58 9.80
CA GLY A 105 27.35 15.53 10.92
C GLY A 105 27.54 17.00 10.51
N PRO A 106 27.30 17.93 11.45
CA PRO A 106 27.26 19.37 11.16
C PRO A 106 28.63 19.90 10.76
N ARG A 107 28.62 20.82 9.80
CA ARG A 107 29.79 21.48 9.20
C ARG A 107 30.55 22.36 10.19
#